data_AF-A0A3C0QL04-F1
#
_entry.id   AF-A0A3C0QL04-F1
#
_cell.length_a   1.000
_cell.length_b   1.000
_cell.length_c   1.000
_cell.angle_alpha   90.00
_cell.angle_beta   90.00
_cell.angle_gamma   90.00
#
_symmetry.space_group_name_H-M   'P 1'
#
loop_
_entity.id
_entity.type
_entity.pdbx_description
1 polymer ?
#
loop_
_entity_poly.entity_id
_entity_poly.type
_entity_poly.pdbx_seq_one_letter_code
_entity_poly.pdbx_strand_id
1 'polypeptide(L)'
;PWILLALLVIAMIVGRFLKIKIPGLLIILALGFAFSFIFKPEVFHNYICPFGALQSLTGRFAKLTFMVDKDKCTGCGLCLNVCDAEAITINNKKAAVDARLCHQCSNCKIQCPTDAINYKNK
;
A
#
# COMPACT_ATOMS: atom_id res chain seq x y z
N PRO A 1 -15.82 8.11 7.46
CA PRO A 1 -14.54 8.25 8.22
C PRO A 1 -14.73 8.58 9.71
N TRP A 2 -15.35 9.73 10.05
CA TRP A 2 -15.47 10.21 11.44
C TRP A 2 -16.46 9.42 12.32
N ILE A 3 -17.55 8.92 11.73
CA ILE A 3 -18.58 8.13 12.45
C ILE A 3 -18.00 6.78 12.92
N LEU A 4 -17.22 6.12 12.07
CA LEU A 4 -16.52 4.88 12.41
C LEU A 4 -15.49 5.10 13.52
N LEU A 5 -14.78 6.23 13.46
CA LEU A 5 -13.81 6.65 14.48
C LEU A 5 -14.49 6.90 15.84
N ALA A 6 -15.62 7.59 15.85
CA ALA A 6 -16.40 7.83 17.07
C ALA A 6 -16.95 6.52 17.66
N LEU A 7 -17.46 5.60 16.84
CA LEU A 7 -17.94 4.29 17.28
C LEU A 7 -16.83 3.43 17.89
N LEU A 8 -15.63 3.44 17.29
CA LEU A 8 -14.48 2.70 17.83
C LEU A 8 -14.03 3.26 19.19
N VAL A 9 -14.00 4.58 19.35
CA VAL A 9 -13.64 5.23 20.62
C VAL A 9 -14.66 4.91 21.72
N ILE A 10 -15.96 4.97 21.41
CA ILE A 10 -17.03 4.64 22.35
C ILE A 10 -16.95 3.15 22.76
N ALA A 11 -16.73 2.24 21.82
CA ALA A 11 -16.56 0.82 22.10
C ALA A 11 -15.36 0.54 23.02
N MET A 12 -14.25 1.26 22.85
CA MET A 12 -13.07 1.15 23.74
C MET A 12 -13.36 1.65 25.16
N ILE A 13 -14.10 2.76 25.31
CA ILE A 13 -14.47 3.31 26.62
C ILE A 13 -15.43 2.37 27.35
N VAL A 14 -16.47 1.90 26.65
CA VAL A 14 -17.48 0.98 27.21
C VAL A 14 -16.85 -0.37 27.57
N GLY A 15 -15.96 -0.90 26.74
CA GLY A 15 -15.20 -2.13 27.03
C GLY A 15 -14.34 -2.02 28.29
N ARG A 16 -13.81 -0.83 28.60
CA ARG A 16 -13.06 -0.55 29.84
C ARG A 16 -13.95 -0.54 31.09
N PHE A 17 -15.20 -0.08 30.96
CA PHE A 17 -16.16 0.00 32.07
C PHE A 17 -16.85 -1.34 32.38
N LEU A 18 -17.06 -2.21 31.39
CA LEU A 18 -17.79 -3.47 31.58
C LEU A 18 -16.96 -4.63 32.17
N LYS A 19 -15.66 -4.43 32.49
CA LYS A 19 -14.73 -5.46 33.01
C LYS A 19 -14.74 -6.79 32.22
N ILE A 20 -15.15 -6.76 30.95
CA ILE A 20 -15.18 -7.95 30.09
C ILE A 20 -13.72 -8.23 29.70
N LYS A 21 -13.18 -9.37 30.14
CA LYS A 21 -11.89 -9.89 29.65
C LYS A 21 -12.09 -10.44 28.23
N ILE A 22 -12.30 -9.55 27.28
CA ILE A 22 -12.31 -9.93 25.86
C ILE A 22 -10.88 -10.36 25.53
N PRO A 23 -10.64 -11.56 24.99
CA PRO A 23 -9.33 -11.94 24.49
C PRO A 23 -9.10 -11.20 23.17
N GLY A 24 -8.93 -9.88 23.25
CA GLY A 24 -8.85 -8.98 22.10
C GLY A 24 -7.74 -9.38 21.14
N LEU A 25 -6.64 -9.94 21.67
CA LEU A 25 -5.57 -10.52 20.86
C LEU A 25 -6.06 -11.67 19.98
N LEU A 26 -6.86 -12.61 20.52
CA LEU A 26 -7.38 -13.73 19.74
C LEU A 26 -8.36 -13.26 18.66
N ILE A 27 -9.18 -12.25 18.97
CA ILE A 27 -10.13 -11.67 18.01
C ILE A 27 -9.38 -10.93 16.89
N ILE A 28 -8.37 -10.11 17.24
CA ILE A 28 -7.55 -9.39 16.25
C ILE A 28 -6.77 -10.37 15.37
N LEU A 29 -6.24 -11.45 15.94
CA LEU A 29 -5.57 -12.50 15.17
C LEU A 29 -6.54 -13.24 14.24
N ALA A 30 -7.73 -13.60 14.72
CA ALA A 30 -8.75 -14.27 13.91
C ALA A 30 -9.26 -13.38 12.77
N LEU A 31 -9.50 -12.10 13.05
CA LEU A 31 -9.90 -11.11 12.05
C LEU A 31 -8.76 -10.84 11.05
N GLY A 32 -7.52 -10.73 11.51
CA GLY A 32 -6.35 -10.56 10.64
C GLY A 32 -6.13 -11.77 9.72
N PHE A 33 -6.27 -12.98 10.26
CA PHE A 33 -6.21 -14.22 9.48
C PHE A 33 -7.31 -14.23 8.42
N ALA A 34 -8.58 -14.03 8.81
CA ALA A 34 -9.69 -13.98 7.87
C ALA A 34 -9.50 -12.91 6.78
N PHE A 35 -9.00 -11.74 7.17
CA PHE A 35 -8.72 -10.64 6.25
C PHE A 35 -7.65 -11.01 5.20
N SER A 36 -6.58 -11.70 5.58
CA SER A 36 -5.53 -12.16 4.66
C SER A 36 -6.01 -13.17 3.61
N PHE A 37 -7.06 -13.94 3.88
CA PHE A 37 -7.63 -14.89 2.91
C PHE A 37 -8.70 -14.26 2.01
N ILE A 38 -9.38 -13.21 2.48
CA ILE A 38 -10.52 -12.62 1.78
C ILE A 38 -10.09 -11.45 0.89
N PHE A 39 -9.10 -10.66 1.33
CA PHE A 39 -8.72 -9.42 0.65
C PHE A 39 -7.34 -9.54 0.03
N LYS A 40 -7.22 -9.04 -1.20
CA LYS A 40 -5.92 -8.91 -1.84
C LYS A 40 -5.08 -7.82 -1.15
N PRO A 41 -3.73 -7.92 -1.18
CA PRO A 41 -2.85 -6.95 -0.55
C PRO A 41 -3.11 -5.50 -0.99
N GLU A 42 -3.48 -5.28 -2.26
CA GLU A 42 -3.79 -3.94 -2.78
C GLU A 42 -4.94 -3.26 -2.02
N VAL A 43 -5.96 -4.00 -1.59
CA VAL A 43 -7.12 -3.43 -0.90
C VAL A 43 -6.71 -2.93 0.48
N PHE A 44 -5.87 -3.69 1.17
CA PHE A 44 -5.37 -3.31 2.47
C PHE A 44 -4.53 -2.04 2.38
N HIS A 45 -3.50 -2.06 1.53
CA HIS A 45 -2.51 -1.00 1.52
C HIS A 45 -3.02 0.30 0.89
N ASN A 46 -3.96 0.24 -0.05
CA ASN A 46 -4.51 1.43 -0.70
C ASN A 46 -5.75 2.01 -0.01
N TYR A 47 -6.58 1.19 0.67
CA TYR A 47 -7.89 1.64 1.16
C TYR A 47 -8.13 1.48 2.66
N ILE A 48 -7.59 0.42 3.28
CA ILE A 48 -7.92 0.08 4.69
C ILE A 48 -6.82 0.55 5.64
N CYS A 49 -5.57 0.52 5.21
CA CYS A 49 -4.43 0.93 6.00
C CYS A 49 -4.46 2.46 6.22
N PRO A 50 -4.59 2.94 7.48
CA PRO A 50 -4.61 4.37 7.76
C PRO A 50 -3.30 5.05 7.36
N PHE A 51 -2.18 4.32 7.39
CA PHE A 51 -0.89 4.79 6.89
C PHE A 51 -0.90 4.95 5.35
N GLY A 52 -1.54 4.04 4.62
CA GLY A 52 -1.69 4.13 3.17
C GLY A 52 -2.45 5.38 2.75
N ALA A 53 -3.55 5.71 3.45
CA ALA A 53 -4.29 6.94 3.22
C ALA A 53 -3.42 8.20 3.44
N LEU A 54 -2.65 8.24 4.52
CA LEU A 54 -1.72 9.34 4.81
C LEU A 54 -0.60 9.45 3.77
N GLN A 55 -0.07 8.31 3.33
CA GLN A 55 0.95 8.23 2.29
C GLN A 55 0.41 8.74 0.95
N SER A 56 -0.82 8.39 0.58
CA SER A 56 -1.43 8.84 -0.69
C SER A 56 -1.50 10.37 -0.80
N LEU A 57 -1.71 11.04 0.33
CA LEU A 57 -1.78 12.50 0.43
C LEU A 57 -0.39 13.16 0.34
N THR A 58 0.59 12.61 1.06
CA THR A 58 1.93 13.21 1.19
C THR A 58 2.89 12.78 0.07
N GLY A 59 2.69 11.60 -0.50
CA GLY A 59 3.55 11.00 -1.53
C GLY A 59 3.63 11.79 -2.84
N ARG A 60 2.67 12.68 -3.11
CA ARG A 60 2.77 13.64 -4.23
C ARG A 60 4.01 14.53 -4.14
N PHE A 61 4.40 14.89 -2.91
CA PHE A 61 5.51 15.78 -2.61
C PHE A 61 6.81 15.02 -2.27
N ALA A 62 6.82 13.70 -2.44
CA ALA A 62 8.01 12.90 -2.21
C ALA A 62 9.13 13.31 -3.17
N LYS A 63 10.26 13.73 -2.58
CA LYS A 63 11.48 14.08 -3.31
C LYS A 63 12.20 12.84 -3.84
N LEU A 64 12.19 11.73 -3.10
CA LEU A 64 12.78 10.45 -3.50
C LEU A 64 11.68 9.46 -3.88
N THR A 65 11.83 8.80 -5.03
CA THR A 65 10.88 7.77 -5.49
C THR A 65 11.53 6.85 -6.52
N PHE A 66 10.85 5.74 -6.85
CA PHE A 66 11.24 4.92 -7.99
C PHE A 66 10.87 5.62 -9.28
N MET A 67 11.85 5.78 -10.17
CA MET A 67 11.67 6.38 -11.48
C MET A 67 12.12 5.43 -12.58
N VAL A 68 11.44 5.52 -13.71
CA VAL A 68 11.71 4.70 -14.89
C VAL A 68 12.60 5.49 -15.85
N ASP A 69 13.74 4.91 -16.20
CA ASP A 69 14.56 5.30 -17.33
C ASP A 69 13.84 4.91 -18.63
N LYS A 70 13.40 5.92 -19.38
CA LYS A 70 12.62 5.72 -20.60
C LYS A 70 13.47 5.13 -21.73
N ASP A 71 14.79 5.30 -21.72
CA ASP A 71 15.65 4.80 -22.79
C ASP A 71 15.88 3.29 -22.62
N LYS A 72 16.03 2.84 -21.37
CA LYS A 72 16.19 1.41 -21.02
C LYS A 72 14.88 0.64 -20.95
N CYS A 73 13.76 1.31 -20.71
CA CYS A 73 12.46 0.65 -20.54
C CYS A 73 11.94 0.10 -21.88
N THR A 74 11.65 -1.21 -21.93
CA THR A 74 11.09 -1.86 -23.13
C THR A 74 9.56 -1.93 -23.12
N GLY A 75 8.91 -1.57 -22.01
CA GLY A 75 7.46 -1.68 -21.86
C GLY A 75 6.95 -3.10 -21.66
N CYS A 76 7.80 -4.04 -21.23
CA CYS A 76 7.47 -5.47 -21.09
C CYS A 76 6.39 -5.78 -20.03
N GLY A 77 6.14 -4.86 -19.09
CA GLY A 77 5.07 -4.98 -18.10
C GLY A 77 5.32 -5.92 -16.92
N LEU A 78 6.48 -6.55 -16.81
CA LEU A 78 6.82 -7.40 -15.65
C LEU A 78 6.72 -6.65 -14.31
N CYS A 79 7.10 -5.38 -14.28
CA CYS A 79 6.98 -4.53 -13.10
C CYS A 79 5.51 -4.30 -12.66
N LEU A 80 4.54 -4.33 -13.58
CA LEU A 80 3.12 -4.19 -13.28
C LEU A 80 2.63 -5.39 -12.45
N ASN A 81 3.04 -6.61 -12.84
CA ASN A 81 2.59 -7.86 -12.22
C ASN A 81 3.10 -8.05 -10.77
N VAL A 82 4.18 -7.36 -10.40
CA VAL A 82 4.79 -7.47 -9.06
C VAL A 82 4.53 -6.25 -8.18
N CYS A 83 3.71 -5.31 -8.64
CA CYS A 83 3.37 -4.12 -7.89
C CYS A 83 2.04 -4.32 -7.15
N ASP A 84 2.12 -4.85 -5.92
CA ASP A 84 0.95 -5.03 -5.04
C ASP A 84 0.25 -3.72 -4.65
N ALA A 85 0.91 -2.57 -4.89
CA ALA A 85 0.37 -1.24 -4.61
C ALA A 85 -0.43 -0.67 -5.80
N GLU A 86 -0.44 -1.33 -6.96
CA GLU A 86 -0.96 -0.80 -8.22
C GLU A 86 -0.38 0.58 -8.60
N ALA A 87 0.85 0.86 -8.14
CA ALA A 87 1.51 2.15 -8.34
C ALA A 87 2.14 2.31 -9.73
N ILE A 88 2.08 1.29 -10.60
CA ILE A 88 2.75 1.28 -11.89
C ILE A 88 1.71 1.30 -13.01
N THR A 89 1.94 2.15 -14.00
CA THR A 89 1.13 2.22 -15.23
C THR A 89 2.05 2.12 -16.44
N ILE A 90 1.53 1.66 -17.59
CA ILE A 90 2.27 1.61 -18.85
C ILE A 90 1.58 2.53 -19.85
N ASN A 91 2.28 3.59 -20.27
CA ASN A 91 1.80 4.54 -21.26
C ASN A 91 2.82 4.60 -22.41
N ASN A 92 2.37 4.53 -23.66
CA ASN A 92 3.24 4.59 -24.84
C ASN A 92 4.43 3.61 -24.79
N LYS A 93 4.19 2.36 -24.37
CA LYS A 93 5.22 1.32 -24.18
C LYS A 93 6.31 1.67 -23.15
N LYS A 94 6.04 2.59 -22.22
CA LYS A 94 6.96 2.94 -21.13
C LYS A 94 6.23 2.87 -19.79
N ALA A 95 6.88 2.26 -18.80
CA ALA A 95 6.36 2.22 -17.44
C ALA A 95 6.49 3.60 -16.77
N ALA A 96 5.56 3.91 -15.88
CA ALA A 96 5.57 5.08 -15.01
C ALA A 96 5.14 4.66 -13.60
N VAL A 97 5.77 5.25 -12.58
CA VAL A 97 5.48 4.98 -11.17
C VAL A 97 4.76 6.19 -10.56
N ASP A 98 3.62 5.96 -9.91
CA ASP A 98 2.93 6.95 -9.09
C ASP A 98 3.48 6.93 -7.66
N ALA A 99 4.21 7.98 -7.30
CA ALA A 99 4.81 8.15 -5.98
C ALA A 99 3.78 8.21 -4.83
N ARG A 100 2.50 8.51 -5.12
CA ARG A 100 1.43 8.53 -4.11
C ARG A 100 1.07 7.13 -3.61
N LEU A 101 1.14 6.14 -4.50
CA LEU A 101 0.77 4.76 -4.22
C LEU A 101 2.00 3.89 -3.93
N CYS A 102 3.19 4.28 -4.40
CA CYS A 102 4.39 3.46 -4.28
C CYS A 102 4.85 3.23 -2.83
N HIS A 103 4.76 2.00 -2.32
CA HIS A 103 5.29 1.61 -0.99
C HIS A 103 6.80 1.38 -0.90
N GLN A 104 7.54 1.69 -1.97
CA GLN A 104 9.01 1.60 -1.99
C GLN A 104 9.59 0.18 -1.70
N CYS A 105 8.84 -0.88 -2.01
CA CYS A 105 9.24 -2.28 -1.73
C CYS A 105 10.33 -2.85 -2.67
N SER A 106 10.73 -2.13 -3.72
CA SER A 106 11.78 -2.53 -4.69
C SER A 106 11.49 -3.73 -5.60
N ASN A 107 10.34 -4.41 -5.48
CA ASN A 107 9.99 -5.58 -6.33
C ASN A 107 10.08 -5.27 -7.83
N CYS A 108 9.61 -4.09 -8.25
CA CYS A 108 9.65 -3.66 -9.64
C CYS A 108 11.08 -3.46 -10.18
N LYS A 109 12.03 -3.05 -9.33
CA LYS A 109 13.45 -2.96 -9.69
C LYS A 109 14.04 -4.35 -9.87
N ILE A 110 13.82 -5.25 -8.90
CA ILE A 110 14.36 -6.62 -8.92
C ILE A 110 13.89 -7.38 -10.16
N GLN A 111 12.63 -7.20 -10.56
CA GLN A 111 12.07 -7.85 -11.75
C GLN A 111 12.32 -7.14 -13.07
N CYS A 112 13.01 -5.99 -13.09
CA CYS A 112 13.25 -5.28 -14.34
C CYS A 112 14.44 -5.90 -15.08
N PRO A 113 14.24 -6.55 -16.25
CA PRO A 113 15.34 -7.22 -16.96
C PRO A 113 16.36 -6.24 -17.56
N THR A 114 15.98 -4.97 -17.74
CA THR A 114 16.85 -3.93 -18.30
C THR A 114 17.37 -2.92 -17.26
N ASP A 115 17.13 -3.20 -15.97
CA ASP A 115 17.46 -2.28 -14.87
C ASP A 115 16.98 -0.83 -15.11
N ALA A 116 15.80 -0.70 -15.73
CA ALA A 116 15.23 0.59 -16.09
C ALA A 116 14.59 1.31 -14.89
N ILE A 117 14.42 0.66 -13.73
CA ILE A 117 13.70 1.22 -12.59
C ILE A 117 14.67 1.44 -11.43
N ASN A 118 14.85 2.70 -11.01
CA ASN A 118 15.81 3.05 -9.96
C ASN A 118 15.23 4.04 -8.95
N TYR A 119 15.64 3.89 -7.68
CA TYR A 119 15.27 4.81 -6.59
C TYR A 119 16.16 6.05 -6.67
N LYS A 120 15.58 7.19 -7.03
CA LYS A 120 16.32 8.44 -7.22
C LYS A 120 15.46 9.66 -6.89
N ASN A 121 16.10 10.82 -6.94
CA ASN A 121 15.42 12.11 -6.78
C ASN A 121 14.51 12.38 -7.98
N LYS A 122 13.28 12.82 -7.70
CA LYS A 122 12.22 13.13 -8.67
C LYS A 122 12.51 14.40 -9.46
#